data_AF-A0A8H6Y2T2-F1
#
_entry.id   AF-A0A8H6Y2T2-F1
#
_cell.length_a   1.000
_cell.length_b   1.000
_cell.length_c   1.000
_cell.angle_alpha   90.00
_cell.angle_beta   90.00
_cell.angle_gamma   90.00
#
_symmetry.space_group_name_H-M   'P 1'
#
loop_
_entity.id
_entity.type
_entity.pdbx_description
1 polymer ?
#
loop_
_entity_poly.entity_id
_entity_poly.type
_entity_poly.pdbx_seq_one_letter_code
_entity_poly.pdbx_strand_id
1 'polypeptide(L)'
;MSHAVTAHSGDKAIIGSWVFGLDSKGATIIGRVAELLIGEKSLVTLEQFICTDVLHPDFGWPVIRRPNGTEITAGKGESHVVLEAKSIQFICSVQHDCRMGNCKPGISRAERQEREETNRQTMLIKHADDDQFVLNMSALHNFAKLRRVLPQSVTKLKVLHEDRLKFHKEMATQARSIRIKKRKKTADKRRQTAEAKRKDAELAAAAAAEAEEALRRAEEGEDDSDEDEREPEECQDEPQDAPEFDNNVSKEDEDDLEESNAGRSVTRQGKRRRC
;
A
#
# COMPACT_ATOMS: atom_id res chain seq x y z
N MET A 1 -15.53 -16.50 20.46
CA MET A 1 -15.58 -15.02 20.50
C MET A 1 -14.19 -14.53 20.87
N SER A 2 -13.62 -13.57 20.15
CA SER A 2 -12.32 -12.99 20.52
C SER A 2 -12.51 -11.98 21.65
N HIS A 3 -11.98 -12.29 22.83
CA HIS A 3 -11.97 -11.35 23.95
C HIS A 3 -11.02 -10.18 23.65
N ALA A 4 -11.42 -8.97 24.06
CA ALA A 4 -10.65 -7.75 23.87
C ALA A 4 -10.81 -6.83 25.09
N VAL A 5 -9.75 -6.08 25.40
CA VAL A 5 -9.77 -5.00 26.38
C VAL A 5 -9.51 -3.67 25.69
N THR A 6 -10.10 -2.58 26.18
CA THR A 6 -9.87 -1.25 25.61
C THR A 6 -8.78 -0.55 26.42
N ALA A 7 -7.67 -0.20 25.77
CA ALA A 7 -6.58 0.55 26.35
C ALA A 7 -7.03 1.98 26.68
N HIS A 8 -6.27 2.69 27.54
CA HIS A 8 -6.53 4.08 27.88
C HIS A 8 -6.55 5.02 26.65
N SER A 9 -5.86 4.64 25.57
CA SER A 9 -5.92 5.30 24.27
C SER A 9 -7.25 5.18 23.52
N GLY A 10 -8.12 4.24 23.91
CA GLY A 10 -9.27 3.81 23.12
C GLY A 10 -8.97 2.65 22.17
N ASP A 11 -7.72 2.20 22.06
CA ASP A 11 -7.35 1.08 21.20
C ASP A 11 -7.85 -0.26 21.77
N LYS A 12 -8.30 -1.16 20.90
CA LYS A 12 -8.73 -2.51 21.29
C LYS A 12 -7.55 -3.47 21.32
N ALA A 13 -7.11 -3.87 22.50
CA ALA A 13 -6.05 -4.86 22.68
C ALA A 13 -6.67 -6.26 22.80
N ILE A 14 -6.17 -7.18 21.97
CA ILE A 14 -6.52 -8.60 21.95
C ILE A 14 -5.30 -9.44 22.32
N ILE A 15 -5.48 -10.74 22.55
CA ILE A 15 -4.37 -11.69 22.71
C ILE A 15 -3.41 -11.57 21.51
N GLY A 16 -2.11 -11.50 21.78
CA GLY A 16 -1.04 -11.26 20.80
C GLY A 16 -0.76 -9.79 20.49
N SER A 17 -1.57 -8.84 20.98
CA SER A 17 -1.32 -7.40 20.79
C SER A 17 -0.11 -6.95 21.60
N TRP A 18 0.69 -6.04 21.04
CA TRP A 18 1.80 -5.40 21.73
C TRP A 18 1.33 -4.11 22.39
N VAL A 19 1.63 -3.94 23.67
CA VAL A 19 1.10 -2.86 24.48
C VAL A 19 2.15 -2.25 25.40
N PHE A 20 1.93 -0.99 25.73
CA PHE A 20 2.55 -0.36 26.87
C PHE A 20 1.55 -0.32 28.04
N GLY A 21 1.99 -0.71 29.23
CA GLY A 21 1.21 -0.69 30.45
C GLY A 21 1.96 -0.01 31.59
N LEU A 22 1.24 0.31 32.66
CA LEU A 22 1.84 0.76 33.92
C LEU A 22 1.83 -0.39 34.93
N ASP A 23 2.97 -0.65 35.57
CA ASP A 23 3.07 -1.61 36.67
C ASP A 23 2.43 -1.05 37.96
N SER A 24 2.45 -1.84 39.04
CA SER A 24 1.92 -1.43 40.35
C SER A 24 2.67 -0.24 40.98
N LYS A 25 3.88 0.07 40.51
CA LYS A 25 4.71 1.21 40.94
C LYS A 25 4.54 2.43 40.01
N GLY A 26 3.72 2.32 38.96
CA GLY A 26 3.55 3.35 37.94
C GLY A 26 4.68 3.41 36.91
N ALA A 27 5.63 2.47 36.91
CA ALA A 27 6.66 2.36 35.90
C ALA A 27 6.05 1.82 34.60
N THR A 28 6.52 2.35 33.46
CA THR A 28 6.03 1.90 32.17
C THR A 28 6.74 0.62 31.74
N ILE A 29 5.95 -0.39 31.40
CA ILE A 29 6.42 -1.67 30.87
C ILE A 29 5.89 -1.88 29.46
N ILE A 30 6.65 -2.61 28.65
CA ILE A 30 6.25 -3.06 27.32
C ILE A 30 6.08 -4.58 27.33
N GLY A 31 5.03 -5.07 26.67
CA GLY A 31 4.81 -6.49 26.58
C GLY A 31 3.83 -6.89 25.49
N ARG A 32 3.69 -8.19 25.29
CA ARG A 32 2.70 -8.82 24.42
C ARG A 32 1.60 -9.43 25.28
N VAL A 33 0.34 -9.20 24.92
CA VAL A 33 -0.81 -9.78 25.63
C VAL A 33 -0.79 -11.29 25.46
N ALA A 34 -0.51 -12.04 26.52
CA ALA A 34 -0.51 -13.49 26.53
C ALA A 34 -1.91 -14.04 26.82
N GLU A 35 -2.61 -13.43 27.78
CA GLU A 35 -3.91 -13.89 28.25
C GLU A 35 -4.79 -12.72 28.69
N LEU A 36 -6.11 -12.89 28.53
CA LEU A 36 -7.14 -11.96 29.01
C LEU A 36 -8.11 -12.71 29.93
N LEU A 37 -8.16 -12.32 31.19
CA LEU A 37 -9.07 -12.88 32.19
C LEU A 37 -10.22 -11.89 32.43
N ILE A 38 -11.44 -12.30 32.10
CA ILE A 38 -12.64 -11.47 32.25
C ILE A 38 -13.46 -12.03 33.41
N GLY A 39 -13.48 -11.29 34.52
CA GLY A 39 -14.36 -11.53 35.66
C GLY A 39 -14.97 -10.22 36.15
N GLU A 40 -15.20 -10.09 37.47
CA GLU A 40 -15.62 -8.80 38.07
C GLU A 40 -14.59 -7.69 37.82
N LYS A 41 -13.32 -8.07 37.76
CA LYS A 41 -12.21 -7.23 37.28
C LYS A 41 -11.60 -7.89 36.06
N SER A 42 -11.35 -7.10 35.02
CA SER A 42 -10.61 -7.55 33.85
C SER A 42 -9.11 -7.48 34.13
N LEU A 43 -8.43 -8.62 34.05
CA LEU A 43 -6.98 -8.74 34.20
C LEU A 43 -6.35 -9.11 32.86
N VAL A 44 -5.12 -8.65 32.66
CA VAL A 44 -4.34 -8.83 31.44
C VAL A 44 -2.98 -9.38 31.85
N THR A 45 -2.64 -10.57 31.36
CA THR A 45 -1.30 -11.14 31.53
C THR A 45 -0.45 -10.70 30.34
N LEU A 46 0.60 -9.93 30.61
CA LEU A 46 1.58 -9.51 29.62
C LEU A 46 2.82 -10.39 29.73
N GLU A 47 3.25 -10.91 28.59
CA GLU A 47 4.62 -11.37 28.40
C GLU A 47 5.51 -10.14 28.29
N GLN A 48 6.36 -9.89 29.29
CA GLN A 48 7.12 -8.64 29.39
C GLN A 48 8.41 -8.71 28.56
N PHE A 49 8.71 -7.59 27.91
CA PHE A 49 9.94 -7.40 27.15
C PHE A 49 10.70 -6.17 27.64
N ILE A 50 12.00 -6.13 27.37
CA ILE A 50 12.87 -5.01 27.65
C ILE A 50 13.15 -4.25 26.35
N CYS A 51 12.84 -2.95 26.35
CA CYS A 51 13.29 -2.03 25.31
C CYS A 51 14.75 -1.67 25.58
N THR A 52 15.64 -1.99 24.66
CA THR A 52 17.07 -1.71 24.79
C THR A 52 17.41 -0.30 24.27
N ASP A 53 18.55 0.23 24.70
CA ASP A 53 19.12 1.48 24.14
C ASP A 53 19.80 1.27 22.78
N VAL A 54 19.84 0.03 22.29
CA VAL A 54 20.45 -0.32 21.00
C VAL A 54 19.41 -0.10 19.90
N LEU A 55 19.84 0.61 18.85
CA LEU A 55 19.04 0.85 17.66
C LEU A 55 19.34 -0.21 16.60
N HIS A 56 18.31 -0.70 15.92
CA HIS A 56 18.45 -1.61 14.79
C HIS A 56 19.28 -0.94 13.67
N PRO A 57 20.27 -1.62 13.06
CA PRO A 57 21.20 -1.00 12.12
C PRO A 57 20.52 -0.42 10.87
N ASP A 58 19.49 -1.10 10.35
CA ASP A 58 18.82 -0.68 9.10
C ASP A 58 17.70 0.35 9.32
N PHE A 59 16.99 0.24 10.44
CA PHE A 59 15.80 1.06 10.70
C PHE A 59 16.11 2.25 11.61
N GLY A 60 17.17 2.15 12.41
CA GLY A 60 17.47 3.13 13.46
C GLY A 60 16.41 3.18 14.55
N TRP A 61 15.67 2.09 14.77
CA TRP A 61 14.59 1.99 15.76
C TRP A 61 14.99 1.16 16.98
N PRO A 62 14.35 1.35 18.16
CA PRO A 62 14.68 0.59 19.36
C PRO A 62 14.47 -0.92 19.17
N VAL A 63 15.44 -1.70 19.62
CA VAL A 63 15.32 -3.16 19.69
C VAL A 63 14.69 -3.55 21.02
N ILE A 64 13.69 -4.42 20.97
CA ILE A 64 12.99 -5.01 22.10
C ILE A 64 13.35 -6.49 22.16
N ARG A 65 13.61 -7.00 23.36
CA ARG A 65 13.91 -8.43 23.55
C ARG A 65 13.35 -8.97 24.86
N ARG A 66 13.27 -10.29 24.96
CA ARG A 66 12.94 -10.93 26.24
C ARG A 66 14.00 -10.62 27.31
N PRO A 67 13.59 -10.48 28.57
CA PRO A 67 14.54 -10.41 29.69
C PRO A 67 15.27 -11.74 29.81
N ASN A 68 16.58 -11.69 30.04
CA ASN A 68 17.37 -12.90 30.30
C ASN A 68 17.31 -13.31 31.79
N GLY A 69 17.76 -14.52 32.13
CA GLY A 69 17.68 -15.01 33.50
C GLY A 69 18.41 -14.15 34.54
N THR A 70 19.53 -13.51 34.15
CA THR A 70 20.28 -12.62 35.05
C THR A 70 19.57 -11.31 35.31
N GLU A 71 18.88 -10.75 34.31
CA GLU A 71 18.03 -9.57 34.44
C GLU A 71 16.80 -9.84 35.30
N ILE A 72 16.18 -11.02 35.14
CA ILE A 72 15.06 -11.44 35.98
C ILE A 72 15.51 -11.57 37.43
N THR A 73 16.65 -12.23 37.67
CA THR A 73 17.21 -12.40 39.03
C THR A 73 17.59 -11.05 39.66
N ALA A 74 18.00 -10.07 38.84
CA ALA A 74 18.33 -8.73 39.27
C ALA A 74 17.09 -7.81 39.42
N GLY A 75 15.87 -8.31 39.17
CA GLY A 75 14.64 -7.52 39.27
C GLY A 75 14.50 -6.44 38.19
N LYS A 76 15.20 -6.58 37.05
CA LYS A 76 15.11 -5.63 35.91
C LYS A 76 13.94 -5.94 34.97
N GLY A 77 13.26 -7.06 35.17
CA GLY A 77 12.07 -7.46 34.42
C GLY A 77 11.56 -8.81 34.91
N GLU A 78 10.32 -9.13 34.60
CA GLU A 78 9.69 -10.41 34.84
C GLU A 78 9.41 -11.08 33.48
N SER A 79 9.20 -12.40 33.44
CA SER A 79 8.79 -13.05 32.19
C SER A 79 7.33 -12.73 31.86
N HIS A 80 6.49 -12.71 32.89
CA HIS A 80 5.07 -12.40 32.80
C HIS A 80 4.67 -11.46 33.93
N VAL A 81 3.83 -10.48 33.60
CA VAL A 81 3.28 -9.51 34.56
C VAL A 81 1.76 -9.50 34.41
N VAL A 82 1.04 -9.55 35.53
CA VAL A 82 -0.42 -9.42 35.53
C VAL A 82 -0.80 -7.98 35.85
N LEU A 83 -1.56 -7.35 34.96
CA LEU A 83 -2.03 -5.97 35.09
C LEU A 83 -3.56 -5.93 35.12
N GLU A 84 -4.12 -4.90 35.77
CA GLU A 84 -5.52 -4.55 35.53
C GLU A 84 -5.68 -4.02 34.10
N ALA A 85 -6.80 -4.31 33.44
CA ALA A 85 -7.06 -3.84 32.07
C ALA A 85 -6.97 -2.31 31.94
N LYS A 86 -7.30 -1.57 33.01
CA LYS A 86 -7.21 -0.10 33.08
C LYS A 86 -5.77 0.42 33.05
N SER A 87 -4.78 -0.40 33.39
CA SER A 87 -3.37 -0.04 33.39
C SER A 87 -2.74 -0.07 31.99
N ILE A 88 -3.42 -0.68 31.00
CA ILE A 88 -2.97 -0.71 29.61
C ILE A 88 -3.13 0.68 28.99
N GLN A 89 -2.01 1.28 28.57
CA GLN A 89 -1.97 2.67 28.12
C GLN A 89 -2.32 2.81 26.64
N PHE A 90 -1.65 2.06 25.78
CA PHE A 90 -1.85 2.09 24.32
C PHE A 90 -1.20 0.88 23.63
N ILE A 91 -1.66 0.59 22.40
CA ILE A 91 -1.07 -0.45 21.54
C ILE A 91 0.11 0.13 20.77
N CYS A 92 1.14 -0.68 20.58
CA CYS A 92 2.27 -0.36 19.72
C CYS A 92 2.42 -1.41 18.62
N SER A 93 3.09 -1.03 17.53
CA SER A 93 3.47 -1.95 16.46
C SER A 93 4.91 -2.36 16.70
N VAL A 94 5.17 -3.66 16.70
CA VAL A 94 6.52 -4.22 16.66
C VAL A 94 6.62 -5.17 15.48
N GLN A 95 7.85 -5.40 15.02
CA GLN A 95 8.18 -6.32 13.94
C GLN A 95 9.28 -7.24 14.43
N HIS A 96 9.27 -8.52 14.04
CA HIS A 96 10.36 -9.43 14.39
C HIS A 96 11.67 -8.98 13.73
N ASP A 97 12.78 -9.04 14.46
CA ASP A 97 14.11 -8.77 13.92
C ASP A 97 14.62 -9.98 13.13
N CYS A 98 14.12 -10.11 11.89
CA CYS A 98 14.46 -11.23 11.03
C CYS A 98 15.95 -11.30 10.68
N ARG A 99 16.64 -10.14 10.71
CA ARG A 99 18.05 -10.05 10.37
C ARG A 99 18.89 -10.69 11.46
N MET A 100 18.65 -10.34 12.72
CA MET A 100 19.36 -10.92 13.85
C MET A 100 18.93 -12.37 14.12
N GLY A 101 17.64 -12.66 13.94
CA GLY A 101 17.08 -14.01 14.09
C GLY A 101 17.43 -14.97 12.95
N ASN A 102 18.19 -14.54 11.94
CA ASN A 102 18.56 -15.33 10.74
C ASN A 102 17.37 -16.09 10.13
N CYS A 103 16.21 -15.43 10.08
CA CYS A 103 14.97 -16.06 9.67
C CYS A 103 15.02 -16.40 8.17
N LYS A 104 14.47 -17.56 7.80
CA LYS A 104 14.54 -18.07 6.42
C LYS A 104 13.18 -17.98 5.73
N PRO A 105 13.14 -17.67 4.44
CA PRO A 105 11.96 -17.91 3.62
C PRO A 105 11.62 -19.40 3.72
N GLY A 106 10.45 -19.76 4.25
CA GLY A 106 10.16 -21.15 4.60
C GLY A 106 8.76 -21.61 4.28
N ILE A 107 7.81 -20.68 4.08
CA ILE A 107 6.41 -21.01 3.88
C ILE A 107 5.94 -20.28 2.63
N SER A 108 5.51 -21.02 1.61
CA SER A 108 4.82 -20.44 0.45
C SER A 108 3.32 -20.32 0.77
N ARG A 109 2.72 -19.17 0.47
CA ARG A 109 1.28 -18.96 0.56
C ARG A 109 0.76 -18.38 -0.74
N ALA A 110 -0.40 -18.87 -1.21
CA ALA A 110 -1.12 -18.24 -2.31
C ALA A 110 -1.45 -16.79 -1.94
N GLU A 111 -1.07 -15.85 -2.81
CA GLU A 111 -1.38 -14.44 -2.67
C GLU A 111 -2.89 -14.26 -2.86
N ARG A 112 -3.53 -13.56 -1.94
CA ARG A 112 -4.96 -13.28 -2.01
C ARG A 112 -5.15 -11.84 -2.47
N GLN A 113 -5.78 -11.67 -3.64
CA GLN A 113 -6.14 -10.36 -4.21
C GLN A 113 -7.66 -10.25 -4.23
N GLU A 114 -8.21 -9.12 -3.77
CA GLU A 114 -9.66 -8.86 -3.77
C GLU A 114 -10.56 -9.95 -3.15
N ARG A 115 -9.99 -10.74 -2.22
CA ARG A 115 -10.60 -11.91 -1.56
C ARG A 115 -10.52 -13.23 -2.35
N GLU A 116 -10.02 -13.21 -3.57
CA GLU A 116 -9.76 -14.41 -4.38
C GLU A 116 -8.32 -14.89 -4.20
N GLU A 117 -8.14 -16.20 -4.13
CA GLU A 117 -6.81 -16.79 -4.15
C GLU A 117 -6.27 -16.74 -5.58
N THR A 118 -5.08 -16.18 -5.73
CA THR A 118 -4.40 -16.11 -7.02
C THR A 118 -3.42 -17.27 -7.17
N ASN A 119 -3.04 -17.59 -8.41
CA ASN A 119 -1.98 -18.56 -8.69
C ASN A 119 -0.58 -18.04 -8.30
N ARG A 120 -0.44 -16.80 -7.82
CA ARG A 120 0.84 -16.24 -7.39
C ARG A 120 1.15 -16.75 -6.00
N GLN A 121 2.38 -17.24 -5.82
CA GLN A 121 2.88 -17.66 -4.54
C GLN A 121 3.80 -16.59 -3.96
N THR A 122 3.56 -16.20 -2.71
CA THR A 122 4.45 -15.33 -1.94
C THR A 122 5.18 -16.16 -0.90
N MET A 123 6.51 -16.02 -0.86
CA MET A 123 7.35 -16.64 0.17
C MET A 123 7.25 -15.81 1.46
N LEU A 124 6.71 -16.42 2.50
CA LEU A 124 6.67 -15.89 3.86
C LEU A 124 7.95 -16.28 4.61
N ILE A 125 8.46 -15.34 5.39
CA ILE A 125 9.58 -15.56 6.30
C ILE A 125 9.07 -16.38 7.48
N LYS A 126 9.68 -17.55 7.72
CA LYS A 126 9.43 -18.34 8.92
C LYS A 126 10.39 -17.85 10.00
N HIS A 127 9.86 -17.28 11.07
CA HIS A 127 10.67 -16.83 12.21
C HIS A 127 11.30 -18.04 12.90
N ALA A 128 12.60 -17.95 13.20
CA ALA A 128 13.35 -19.01 13.88
C ALA A 128 13.14 -18.96 15.40
N ASP A 129 12.89 -17.77 15.92
CA ASP A 129 12.71 -17.45 17.34
C ASP A 129 11.60 -16.39 17.52
N ASP A 130 11.27 -16.10 18.77
CA ASP A 130 10.25 -15.13 19.17
C ASP A 130 10.80 -14.24 20.30
N ASP A 131 12.09 -13.92 20.22
CA ASP A 131 12.86 -13.30 21.31
C ASP A 131 13.32 -11.88 21.02
N GLN A 132 13.42 -11.52 19.73
CA GLN A 132 13.97 -10.24 19.27
C GLN A 132 13.03 -9.53 18.29
N PHE A 133 12.74 -8.27 18.61
CA PHE A 133 11.80 -7.44 17.87
C PHE A 133 12.35 -6.04 17.72
N VAL A 134 11.85 -5.33 16.71
CA VAL A 134 12.10 -3.92 16.47
C VAL A 134 10.80 -3.16 16.71
N LEU A 135 10.84 -2.14 17.55
CA LEU A 135 9.71 -1.25 17.79
C LEU A 135 9.47 -0.37 16.57
N ASN A 136 8.30 -0.46 15.95
CA ASN A 136 7.99 0.34 14.78
C ASN A 136 7.70 1.80 15.18
N MET A 137 8.73 2.64 15.09
CA MET A 137 8.64 4.07 15.40
C MET A 137 7.93 4.89 14.32
N SER A 138 7.65 4.31 13.16
CA SER A 138 6.93 4.97 12.07
C SER A 138 5.41 4.79 12.12
N ALA A 139 4.91 3.90 12.98
CA ALA A 139 3.47 3.70 13.15
C ALA A 139 2.82 4.97 13.74
N LEU A 140 1.99 5.63 12.93
CA LEU A 140 1.45 6.96 13.26
C LEU A 140 0.46 6.96 14.43
N HIS A 141 -0.25 5.85 14.67
CA HIS A 141 -1.44 5.85 15.53
C HIS A 141 -1.16 6.13 17.03
N ASN A 142 0.07 5.94 17.53
CA ASN A 142 0.43 6.26 18.93
C ASN A 142 1.82 6.91 19.07
N PHE A 143 2.34 7.54 18.01
CA PHE A 143 3.70 8.07 17.99
C PHE A 143 3.99 9.09 19.11
N ALA A 144 3.05 9.98 19.40
CA ALA A 144 3.21 10.97 20.47
C ALA A 144 3.34 10.32 21.86
N LYS A 145 2.63 9.21 22.10
CA LYS A 145 2.70 8.46 23.37
C LYS A 145 4.00 7.66 23.46
N LEU A 146 4.40 7.00 22.37
CA LEU A 146 5.70 6.31 22.26
C LEU A 146 6.85 7.25 22.61
N ARG A 147 6.86 8.48 22.08
CA ARG A 147 7.91 9.47 22.36
C ARG A 147 7.95 9.95 23.82
N ARG A 148 6.84 9.88 24.55
CA ARG A 148 6.79 10.26 25.97
C ARG A 148 7.30 9.14 26.88
N VAL A 149 7.05 7.88 26.49
CA VAL A 149 7.43 6.70 27.26
C VAL A 149 8.89 6.33 27.04
N LEU A 150 9.37 6.43 25.80
CA LEU A 150 10.73 6.01 25.45
C LEU A 150 11.76 7.10 25.79
N PRO A 151 13.01 6.70 26.12
CA PRO A 151 14.10 7.64 26.33
C PRO A 151 14.31 8.59 25.13
N GLN A 152 14.74 9.82 25.41
CA GLN A 152 15.04 10.78 24.35
C GLN A 152 16.21 10.35 23.45
N SER A 153 17.14 9.53 23.98
CA SER A 153 18.27 8.98 23.23
C SER A 153 17.83 8.19 22.00
N VAL A 154 16.75 7.41 22.11
CA VAL A 154 16.25 6.54 21.03
C VAL A 154 15.13 7.18 20.20
N THR A 155 14.47 8.23 20.71
CA THR A 155 13.37 8.93 20.01
C THR A 155 13.80 10.18 19.27
N LYS A 156 15.05 10.62 19.43
CA LYS A 156 15.57 11.80 18.74
C LYS A 156 15.53 11.58 17.23
N LEU A 157 14.74 12.42 16.55
CA LEU A 157 14.68 12.43 15.09
C LEU A 157 16.09 12.70 14.55
N LYS A 158 16.61 11.74 13.77
CA LYS A 158 17.86 11.91 13.04
C LYS A 158 17.57 12.74 11.80
N VAL A 159 18.32 13.82 11.61
CA VAL A 159 18.24 14.63 10.39
C VAL A 159 18.76 13.78 9.23
N LEU A 160 17.89 13.43 8.29
CA LEU A 160 18.25 12.58 7.14
C LEU A 160 19.18 13.29 6.16
N HIS A 161 19.01 14.61 5.99
CA HIS A 161 19.83 15.46 5.13
C HIS A 161 20.15 16.77 5.85
N GLU A 162 21.44 17.11 5.95
CA GLU A 162 21.91 18.35 6.58
C GLU A 162 21.27 19.58 5.92
N ASP A 163 21.32 19.66 4.58
CA ASP A 163 20.58 20.64 3.79
C ASP A 163 19.37 19.99 3.11
N ARG A 164 18.28 19.94 3.87
CA ARG A 164 16.97 19.45 3.39
C ARG A 164 16.52 20.17 2.12
N LEU A 165 16.78 21.47 1.97
CA LEU A 165 16.31 22.25 0.84
C LEU A 165 17.05 21.87 -0.45
N LYS A 166 18.38 21.73 -0.37
CA LYS A 166 19.20 21.27 -1.49
C LYS A 166 18.77 19.89 -1.96
N PHE A 167 18.59 18.94 -1.03
CA PHE A 167 18.12 17.59 -1.36
C PHE A 167 16.76 17.62 -2.09
N HIS A 168 15.78 18.39 -1.60
CA HIS A 168 14.49 18.52 -2.28
C HIS A 168 14.60 19.11 -3.69
N LYS A 169 15.46 20.12 -3.89
CA LYS A 169 15.69 20.70 -5.22
C LYS A 169 16.31 19.68 -6.18
N GLU A 170 17.25 18.87 -5.70
CA GLU A 170 17.88 17.80 -6.48
C GLU A 170 16.86 16.72 -6.85
N MET A 171 16.10 16.21 -5.88
CA MET A 171 15.04 15.22 -6.12
C MET A 171 13.95 15.74 -7.05
N ALA A 172 13.52 16.99 -6.88
CA ALA A 172 12.55 17.62 -7.79
C ALA A 172 13.09 17.72 -9.22
N THR A 173 14.38 18.01 -9.38
CA THR A 173 15.03 18.06 -10.70
C THR A 173 15.12 16.69 -11.34
N GLN A 174 15.49 15.65 -10.58
CA GLN A 174 15.47 14.27 -11.04
C GLN A 174 14.06 13.83 -11.45
N ALA A 175 13.04 14.07 -10.60
CA ALA A 175 11.66 13.75 -10.88
C ALA A 175 11.13 14.45 -12.14
N ARG A 176 11.47 15.72 -12.36
CA ARG A 176 11.14 16.46 -13.59
C ARG A 176 11.76 15.81 -14.82
N SER A 177 13.03 15.43 -14.76
CA SER A 177 13.70 14.75 -15.88
C SER A 177 13.04 13.41 -16.22
N ILE A 178 12.65 12.63 -15.21
CA ILE A 178 11.93 11.35 -15.38
C ILE A 178 10.56 11.60 -16.01
N ARG A 179 9.80 12.60 -15.51
CA ARG A 179 8.49 12.96 -16.07
C ARG A 179 8.58 13.40 -17.52
N ILE A 180 9.57 14.22 -17.88
CA ILE A 180 9.80 14.64 -19.27
C ILE A 180 10.11 13.43 -20.16
N LYS A 181 11.00 12.53 -19.73
CA LYS A 181 11.31 11.29 -20.46
C LYS A 181 10.07 10.40 -20.65
N LYS A 182 9.28 10.20 -19.59
CA LYS A 182 8.01 9.45 -19.65
C LYS A 182 7.03 10.09 -20.63
N ARG A 183 6.81 11.41 -20.55
CA ARG A 183 5.93 12.16 -21.47
C ARG A 183 6.36 12.02 -22.93
N LYS A 184 7.66 12.15 -23.22
CA LYS A 184 8.19 11.93 -24.58
C LYS A 184 7.90 10.51 -25.08
N LYS A 185 8.22 9.49 -24.26
CA LYS A 185 7.95 8.09 -24.60
C LYS A 185 6.45 7.83 -24.86
N THR A 186 5.57 8.40 -24.04
CA THR A 186 4.12 8.29 -24.25
C THR A 186 3.68 9.02 -25.52
N ALA A 187 4.20 10.21 -25.81
CA ALA A 187 3.92 10.94 -27.04
C ALA A 187 4.39 10.18 -28.28
N ASP A 188 5.59 9.60 -28.27
CA ASP A 188 6.12 8.79 -29.36
C ASP A 188 5.26 7.54 -29.60
N LYS A 189 4.86 6.84 -28.53
CA LYS A 189 3.94 5.69 -28.61
C LYS A 189 2.57 6.09 -29.17
N ARG A 190 2.01 7.23 -28.72
CA ARG A 190 0.74 7.75 -29.23
C ARG A 190 0.84 8.07 -30.72
N ARG A 191 1.95 8.69 -31.17
CA ARG A 191 2.21 8.96 -32.59
C ARG A 191 2.29 7.67 -33.41
N GLN A 192 3.07 6.69 -32.95
CA GLN A 192 3.19 5.38 -33.61
C GLN A 192 1.82 4.67 -33.73
N THR A 193 1.02 4.71 -32.67
CA THR A 193 -0.33 4.11 -32.66
C THR A 193 -1.28 4.84 -33.61
N ALA A 194 -1.23 6.17 -33.65
CA ALA A 194 -2.04 6.97 -34.56
C ALA A 194 -1.66 6.73 -36.04
N GLU A 195 -0.35 6.62 -36.34
CA GLU A 195 0.13 6.28 -37.68
C GLU A 195 -0.28 4.87 -38.11
N ALA A 196 -0.20 3.88 -37.21
CA ALA A 196 -0.68 2.52 -37.48
C ALA A 196 -2.18 2.51 -37.75
N LYS A 197 -2.99 3.11 -36.87
CA LYS A 197 -4.45 3.21 -37.05
C LYS A 197 -4.83 3.93 -38.35
N ARG A 198 -4.07 4.95 -38.77
CA ARG A 198 -4.29 5.65 -40.04
C ARG A 198 -4.04 4.73 -41.23
N LYS A 199 -2.94 3.96 -41.21
CA LYS A 199 -2.63 2.99 -42.28
C LYS A 199 -3.68 1.87 -42.34
N ASP A 200 -4.10 1.36 -41.19
CA ASP A 200 -5.13 0.31 -41.12
C ASP A 200 -6.48 0.83 -41.66
N ALA A 201 -6.84 2.08 -41.35
CA ALA A 201 -8.03 2.73 -41.89
C ALA A 201 -7.95 2.97 -43.40
N GLU A 202 -6.78 3.38 -43.93
CA GLU A 202 -6.54 3.54 -45.37
C GLU A 202 -6.68 2.20 -46.11
N LEU A 203 -6.12 1.11 -45.56
CA LEU A 203 -6.26 -0.25 -46.13
C LEU A 203 -7.71 -0.74 -46.09
N ALA A 204 -8.42 -0.52 -44.97
CA ALA A 204 -9.83 -0.89 -44.85
C ALA A 204 -10.72 -0.11 -45.82
N ALA A 205 -10.44 1.19 -46.02
CA ALA A 205 -11.16 2.01 -46.99
C ALA A 205 -10.91 1.56 -48.43
N ALA A 206 -9.66 1.19 -48.78
CA ALA A 206 -9.34 0.64 -50.09
C ALA A 206 -10.03 -0.70 -50.35
N ALA A 207 -10.03 -1.60 -49.37
CA ALA A 207 -10.72 -2.89 -49.46
C ALA A 207 -12.25 -2.71 -49.58
N ALA A 208 -12.84 -1.74 -48.88
CA ALA A 208 -14.25 -1.41 -49.01
C ALA A 208 -14.60 -0.87 -50.40
N ALA A 209 -13.75 -0.01 -50.97
CA ALA A 209 -13.94 0.51 -52.33
C ALA A 209 -13.83 -0.60 -53.41
N GLU A 210 -12.88 -1.52 -53.26
CA GLU A 210 -12.74 -2.68 -54.15
C GLU A 210 -13.95 -3.63 -54.06
N ALA A 211 -14.44 -3.89 -52.85
CA ALA A 211 -15.64 -4.68 -52.64
C ALA A 211 -16.89 -4.03 -53.27
N GLU A 212 -17.01 -2.70 -53.16
CA GLU A 212 -18.09 -1.95 -53.79
C GLU A 212 -18.01 -1.99 -55.33
N GLU A 213 -16.81 -1.87 -55.92
CA GLU A 213 -16.63 -2.02 -57.37
C GLU A 213 -16.94 -3.45 -57.85
N ALA A 214 -16.51 -4.46 -57.09
CA ALA A 214 -16.81 -5.86 -57.40
C ALA A 214 -18.32 -6.15 -57.38
N LEU A 215 -19.05 -5.56 -56.43
CA LEU A 215 -20.51 -5.67 -56.37
C LEU A 215 -21.18 -5.04 -57.61
N ARG A 216 -20.78 -3.84 -58.01
CA ARG A 216 -21.31 -3.19 -59.23
C ARG A 216 -21.03 -4.00 -60.50
N ARG A 217 -19.85 -4.60 -60.61
CA ARG A 217 -19.49 -5.45 -61.76
C ARG A 217 -20.30 -6.76 -61.80
N ALA A 218 -20.71 -7.28 -60.65
CA ALA A 218 -21.58 -8.46 -60.58
C ALA A 218 -23.01 -8.13 -61.04
N GLU A 219 -23.55 -6.97 -60.62
CA GLU A 219 -24.89 -6.51 -61.02
C GLU A 219 -25.01 -6.24 -62.53
N GLU A 220 -23.96 -5.77 -63.20
CA GLU A 220 -23.96 -5.54 -64.65
C GLU A 220 -23.82 -6.82 -65.49
N GLY A 221 -23.56 -7.98 -64.87
CA GLY A 221 -23.35 -9.26 -65.55
C GLY A 221 -24.55 -10.20 -65.58
N GLU A 222 -25.67 -9.82 -64.97
CA GLU A 222 -26.87 -10.65 -64.83
C GLU A 222 -27.98 -10.15 -65.77
N ASP A 223 -27.72 -10.27 -67.08
CA ASP A 223 -28.73 -10.13 -68.13
C ASP A 223 -29.21 -11.53 -68.56
N ASP A 224 -30.43 -11.82 -68.13
CA ASP A 224 -31.42 -12.70 -68.78
C ASP A 224 -31.10 -14.22 -68.87
N SER A 225 -31.52 -14.97 -67.84
CA SER A 225 -32.20 -16.26 -68.09
C SER A 225 -33.12 -16.67 -66.93
N ASP A 226 -34.41 -16.55 -67.23
CA ASP A 226 -35.53 -17.43 -66.86
C ASP A 226 -35.79 -17.78 -65.38
N GLU A 227 -36.78 -17.05 -64.85
CA GLU A 227 -37.94 -17.53 -64.09
C GLU A 227 -37.93 -19.00 -63.61
N ASP A 228 -37.81 -19.20 -62.29
CA ASP A 228 -38.57 -20.26 -61.61
C ASP A 228 -39.00 -19.76 -60.22
N GLU A 229 -40.25 -19.32 -60.16
CA GLU A 229 -40.94 -18.87 -58.94
C GLU A 229 -41.06 -20.03 -57.94
N ARG A 230 -40.17 -20.10 -56.96
CA ARG A 230 -40.38 -20.89 -55.75
C ARG A 230 -40.48 -20.00 -54.52
N GLU A 231 -41.71 -19.83 -54.07
CA GLU A 231 -42.07 -19.28 -52.76
C GLU A 231 -41.29 -20.01 -51.64
N PRO A 232 -40.44 -19.32 -50.86
CA PRO A 232 -39.91 -19.88 -49.63
C PRO A 232 -40.87 -19.56 -48.47
N GLU A 233 -41.26 -20.63 -47.79
CA GLU A 233 -42.05 -20.64 -46.57
C GLU A 233 -41.48 -19.71 -45.47
N GLU A 234 -42.39 -19.05 -44.75
CA GLU A 234 -42.16 -18.30 -43.52
C GLU A 234 -41.38 -19.14 -42.49
N CYS A 235 -40.08 -18.87 -42.32
CA CYS A 235 -39.33 -19.31 -41.16
C CYS A 235 -39.44 -18.25 -40.06
N GLN A 236 -40.37 -18.50 -39.13
CA GLN A 236 -40.51 -17.76 -37.88
C GLN A 236 -39.39 -18.18 -36.92
N ASP A 237 -38.26 -17.49 -36.95
CA ASP A 237 -37.23 -17.63 -35.92
C ASP A 237 -37.31 -16.47 -34.92
N GLU A 238 -37.68 -16.83 -33.68
CA GLU A 238 -37.69 -15.93 -32.53
C GLU A 238 -36.28 -15.36 -32.24
N PRO A 239 -36.17 -14.10 -31.78
CA PRO A 239 -34.88 -13.50 -31.43
C PRO A 239 -34.36 -14.15 -30.15
N GLN A 240 -33.28 -14.92 -30.25
CA GLN A 240 -32.51 -15.32 -29.09
C GLN A 240 -31.60 -14.17 -28.64
N ASP A 241 -31.75 -13.78 -27.37
CA ASP A 241 -31.00 -12.75 -26.67
C ASP A 241 -29.49 -12.90 -26.90
N ALA A 242 -28.91 -11.90 -27.57
CA ALA A 242 -27.47 -11.77 -27.70
C ALA A 242 -26.84 -11.50 -26.33
N PRO A 243 -25.74 -12.19 -25.96
CA PRO A 243 -25.03 -11.90 -24.72
C PRO A 243 -24.44 -10.48 -24.78
N GLU A 244 -24.83 -9.64 -23.82
CA GLU A 244 -24.24 -8.33 -23.58
C GLU A 244 -22.74 -8.47 -23.34
N PHE A 245 -21.95 -8.10 -24.35
CA PHE A 245 -20.49 -8.03 -24.22
C PHE A 245 -20.15 -6.72 -23.50
N ASP A 246 -20.01 -6.83 -22.18
CA ASP A 246 -19.70 -5.73 -21.29
C ASP A 246 -18.25 -5.25 -21.53
N ASN A 247 -18.08 -4.34 -22.50
CA ASN A 247 -16.83 -3.65 -22.78
C ASN A 247 -16.56 -2.56 -21.73
N ASN A 248 -16.42 -2.99 -20.47
CA ASN A 248 -15.93 -2.15 -19.40
C ASN A 248 -14.40 -2.05 -19.48
N VAL A 249 -13.91 -1.36 -20.53
CA VAL A 249 -12.53 -0.85 -20.53
C VAL A 249 -12.52 0.33 -19.58
N SER A 250 -12.08 0.05 -18.35
CA SER A 250 -11.86 1.02 -17.28
C SER A 250 -11.13 2.25 -17.80
N LYS A 251 -11.90 3.32 -17.99
CA LYS A 251 -11.47 4.67 -18.38
C LYS A 251 -11.02 5.44 -17.13
N GLU A 252 -10.24 4.80 -16.28
CA GLU A 252 -9.63 5.40 -15.10
C GLU A 252 -8.15 5.59 -15.42
N ASP A 253 -7.75 6.81 -15.80
CA ASP A 253 -6.38 7.37 -15.64
C ASP A 253 -6.10 8.66 -16.47
N GLU A 254 -7.10 9.32 -17.08
CA GLU A 254 -6.83 10.53 -17.90
C GLU A 254 -7.35 11.88 -17.38
N ASP A 255 -7.98 11.97 -16.21
CA ASP A 255 -8.43 13.25 -15.65
C ASP A 255 -7.75 13.55 -14.30
N ASP A 256 -6.53 14.05 -14.38
CA ASP A 256 -5.97 14.96 -13.37
C ASP A 256 -4.68 15.53 -13.95
N LEU A 257 -4.71 16.78 -14.42
CA LEU A 257 -3.60 17.76 -14.42
C LEU A 257 -3.85 18.95 -15.37
N GLU A 258 -5.00 19.62 -15.31
CA GLU A 258 -5.11 21.00 -15.83
C GLU A 258 -6.01 21.89 -14.95
N GLU A 259 -5.40 22.52 -13.94
CA GLU A 259 -5.79 23.79 -13.32
C GLU A 259 -4.67 24.11 -12.30
N SER A 260 -4.06 25.29 -12.16
CA SER A 260 -4.21 26.61 -12.75
C SER A 260 -2.91 27.34 -12.39
N ASN A 261 -2.09 27.73 -13.36
CA ASN A 261 -0.95 28.62 -13.13
C ASN A 261 -1.19 29.92 -13.89
N ALA A 262 -2.04 30.77 -13.33
CA ALA A 262 -2.31 32.10 -13.86
C ALA A 262 -2.12 33.14 -12.74
N GLY A 263 -1.03 33.89 -12.86
CA GLY A 263 -1.02 35.31 -12.53
C GLY A 263 -0.68 35.71 -11.09
N ARG A 264 0.56 36.17 -10.90
CA ARG A 264 0.79 37.58 -10.49
C ARG A 264 2.26 37.97 -10.60
N SER A 265 2.57 38.66 -11.70
CA SER A 265 3.65 39.63 -11.73
C SER A 265 3.15 40.91 -11.06
N VAL A 266 3.86 41.39 -10.04
CA VAL A 266 3.83 42.82 -9.68
C VAL A 266 5.26 43.23 -9.34
N THR A 267 5.86 43.91 -10.29
CA THR A 267 6.97 44.85 -10.13
C THR A 267 6.57 45.96 -9.16
N ARG A 268 7.43 46.29 -8.19
CA ARG A 268 7.59 47.70 -7.78
C ARG A 268 8.96 47.95 -7.14
N GLN A 269 9.76 48.68 -7.90
CA GLN A 269 10.90 49.47 -7.44
C GLN A 269 10.46 50.42 -6.33
N GLY A 270 11.29 50.57 -5.30
CA GLY A 270 11.03 51.47 -4.17
C GLY A 270 12.30 51.85 -3.42
N LYS A 271 13.21 52.49 -4.15
CA LYS A 271 14.46 53.10 -3.67
C LYS A 271 14.12 54.35 -2.85
N ARG A 272 14.37 54.36 -1.52
CA ARG A 272 14.56 55.63 -0.78
C ARG A 272 15.67 55.51 0.26
N ARG A 273 16.55 56.51 0.17
CA ARG A 273 17.76 56.80 0.95
C ARG A 273 17.40 57.59 2.21
N ARG A 274 18.28 57.46 3.22
CA ARG A 274 18.73 58.46 4.23
C ARG A 274 17.67 59.08 5.15
N CYS A 275 17.88 58.96 6.47
CA CYS A 275 18.72 59.87 7.25
C CYS A 275 19.50 59.05 8.27
#